data_AF-A0A241VSL5-F1
#
_entry.id   AF-A0A241VSL5-F1
#
_cell.length_a   1.000
_cell.length_b   1.000
_cell.length_c   1.000
_cell.angle_alpha   90.00
_cell.angle_beta   90.00
_cell.angle_gamma   90.00
#
_symmetry.space_group_name_H-M   'P 1'
#
loop_
_entity.id
_entity.type
_entity.pdbx_description
1 polymer ?
#
loop_
_entity_poly.entity_id
_entity_poly.type
_entity_poly.pdbx_seq_one_letter_code
_entity_poly.pdbx_strand_id
1 'polypeptide(L)'
;MNAVEFFKEWGYDHSKKYVELAQSEGDILPWEVELKRLVNSWRIVQSFGGLSDSKVYSKMGRHYKYLKRAIADVESVGAVA
;
A
#
# COMPACT_ATOMS: atom_id res chain seq x y z
N MET A 1 2.54 -3.57 -17.49
CA MET A 1 2.62 -3.86 -16.05
C MET A 1 1.81 -2.82 -15.30
N ASN A 2 0.89 -3.24 -14.44
CA ASN A 2 0.13 -2.35 -13.56
C ASN A 2 0.77 -2.26 -12.16
N ALA A 3 0.25 -1.38 -11.29
CA ALA A 3 0.82 -1.15 -9.96
C ALA A 3 0.81 -2.39 -9.05
N VAL A 4 -0.22 -3.24 -9.14
CA VAL A 4 -0.32 -4.47 -8.35
C VAL A 4 0.70 -5.51 -8.82
N GLU A 5 0.83 -5.68 -10.14
CA GLU A 5 1.84 -6.55 -10.76
C GLU A 5 3.25 -6.09 -10.35
N PHE A 6 3.54 -4.79 -10.46
CA PHE A 6 4.82 -4.22 -10.05
C PHE A 6 5.12 -4.50 -8.57
N PHE A 7 4.15 -4.24 -7.68
CA PHE A 7 4.35 -4.43 -6.25
C PHE A 7 4.59 -5.90 -5.90
N LYS A 8 3.89 -6.84 -6.57
CA LYS A 8 4.08 -8.28 -6.38
C LYS A 8 5.46 -8.75 -6.84
N GLU A 9 5.94 -8.22 -7.96
CA GLU A 9 7.23 -8.61 -8.53
C GLU A 9 8.41 -8.05 -7.72
N TRP A 10 8.33 -6.78 -7.31
CA TRP A 10 9.47 -6.05 -6.74
C TRP A 10 9.41 -5.86 -5.22
N GLY A 11 8.23 -6.06 -4.62
CA GLY A 11 8.01 -5.91 -3.18
C GLY A 11 7.97 -4.45 -2.71
N TYR A 12 7.74 -4.29 -1.40
CA TYR A 12 7.50 -2.98 -0.77
C TYR A 12 8.70 -2.03 -0.87
N ASP A 13 9.91 -2.49 -0.51
CA ASP A 13 11.09 -1.62 -0.43
C ASP A 13 11.47 -1.05 -1.81
N HIS A 14 11.38 -1.87 -2.86
CA HIS A 14 11.64 -1.42 -4.21
C HIS A 14 10.55 -0.46 -4.70
N SER A 15 9.28 -0.81 -4.49
CA SER A 15 8.13 0.04 -4.84
C SER A 15 8.19 1.41 -4.18
N LYS A 16 8.63 1.46 -2.91
CA LYS A 16 8.83 2.72 -2.18
C LYS A 16 9.89 3.60 -2.85
N LYS A 17 11.07 3.03 -3.14
CA LYS A 17 12.16 3.77 -3.80
C LYS A 17 11.76 4.28 -5.18
N TYR A 18 11.05 3.46 -5.95
CA TYR A 18 10.54 3.84 -7.26
C TYR A 18 9.59 5.05 -7.17
N VAL A 19 8.63 5.01 -6.25
CA VAL A 19 7.68 6.10 -6.01
C VAL A 19 8.35 7.40 -5.54
N GLU A 20 9.43 7.30 -4.77
CA GLU A 20 10.24 8.46 -4.35
C GLU A 20 10.98 9.09 -5.53
N LEU A 21 11.54 8.26 -6.43
CA LEU A 21 12.22 8.72 -7.64
C LEU A 21 11.24 9.39 -8.62
N ALA A 22 10.13 8.72 -8.96
CA ALA A 22 9.12 9.25 -9.89
C ALA A 22 8.54 10.61 -9.43
N GLN A 23 8.37 10.78 -8.11
CA GLN A 23 7.95 12.08 -7.55
C GLN A 23 9.00 13.19 -7.73
N SER A 24 10.28 12.85 -7.70
CA SER A 24 11.36 13.82 -7.88
C SER A 24 11.50 14.29 -9.34
N GLU A 25 11.10 13.44 -10.30
CA GLU A 25 11.17 13.73 -11.75
C GLU A 25 9.97 14.54 -12.25
N GLY A 26 8.86 14.58 -11.49
CA GLY A 26 7.76 15.52 -11.70
C GLY A 26 6.71 15.12 -12.73
N ASP A 27 6.92 14.03 -13.48
CA ASP A 27 5.95 13.44 -14.41
C ASP A 27 5.47 12.09 -13.87
N ILE A 28 4.31 12.08 -13.19
CA ILE A 28 3.77 10.88 -12.55
C ILE A 28 2.70 10.27 -13.45
N LEU A 29 2.95 9.06 -13.94
CA LEU A 29 2.00 8.29 -14.72
C LEU A 29 0.82 7.80 -13.85
N PRO A 30 -0.39 7.58 -14.44
CA PRO A 30 -1.55 7.15 -13.67
C PRO A 30 -1.33 5.88 -12.82
N TRP A 31 -0.57 4.91 -13.33
CA TRP A 31 -0.27 3.68 -12.60
C TRP A 31 0.70 3.90 -11.44
N GLU A 32 1.56 4.93 -11.50
CA GLU A 32 2.49 5.29 -10.42
C GLU A 32 1.74 5.97 -9.26
N VAL A 33 0.65 6.69 -9.56
CA VAL A 33 -0.29 7.19 -8.54
C VAL A 33 -0.90 6.01 -7.77
N GLU A 34 -1.27 4.94 -8.49
CA GLU A 34 -1.77 3.72 -7.85
C GLU A 34 -0.68 3.01 -7.04
N LEU A 35 0.55 2.92 -7.55
CA LEU A 35 1.67 2.34 -6.82
C LEU A 35 1.97 3.13 -5.53
N LYS A 36 1.98 4.46 -5.60
CA LYS A 36 2.11 5.35 -4.44
C LYS A 36 0.99 5.11 -3.42
N ARG A 37 -0.23 4.84 -3.88
CA ARG A 37 -1.34 4.46 -2.99
C ARG A 37 -1.05 3.13 -2.28
N LEU A 38 -0.63 2.11 -3.02
CA LEU A 38 -0.30 0.78 -2.47
C LEU A 38 0.81 0.88 -1.42
N VAL A 39 1.90 1.61 -1.71
CA VAL A 39 2.99 1.86 -0.76
C VAL A 39 2.48 2.55 0.51
N ASN A 40 1.62 3.56 0.39
CA ASN A 40 1.04 4.23 1.55
C ASN A 40 0.12 3.31 2.37
N SER A 41 -0.71 2.51 1.70
CA SER A 41 -1.58 1.52 2.33
C SER A 41 -0.78 0.48 3.10
N TRP A 42 0.33 -0.02 2.53
CA TRP A 42 1.25 -0.93 3.21
C TRP A 42 1.87 -0.29 4.46
N ARG A 43 2.33 0.95 4.37
CA ARG A 43 2.88 1.70 5.52
C ARG A 43 1.85 1.87 6.64
N ILE A 44 0.59 2.18 6.29
CA ILE A 44 -0.50 2.28 7.27
C ILE A 44 -0.67 0.93 7.97
N VAL A 45 -0.84 -0.16 7.22
CA VAL A 45 -1.02 -1.49 7.80
C VAL A 45 0.14 -1.88 8.73
N GLN A 46 1.38 -1.60 8.34
CA GLN A 46 2.56 -1.84 9.18
C GLN A 46 2.53 -1.03 10.49
N SER A 47 2.09 0.23 10.46
CA SER A 47 1.97 1.06 11.69
C SER A 47 0.93 0.53 12.69
N PHE A 48 -0.01 -0.30 12.25
CA PHE A 48 -1.02 -0.95 13.08
C PHE A 48 -0.59 -2.35 13.57
N GLY A 49 0.65 -2.78 13.31
CA GLY A 49 1.14 -4.12 13.68
C GLY A 49 1.02 -5.17 12.56
N GLY A 50 0.74 -4.74 11.33
CA GLY A 50 0.57 -5.64 10.19
C GLY A 50 -0.89 -5.95 9.87
N LEU A 51 -1.11 -6.86 8.92
CA LEU A 51 -2.44 -7.10 8.33
C LEU A 51 -3.45 -7.67 9.34
N SER A 52 -3.03 -8.63 10.16
CA SER A 52 -3.88 -9.27 11.17
C SER A 52 -4.38 -8.25 12.19
N ASP A 53 -3.49 -7.45 12.76
CA ASP A 53 -3.83 -6.43 13.75
C ASP A 53 -4.68 -5.32 13.13
N SER A 54 -4.33 -4.88 11.93
CA SER A 54 -5.13 -3.91 11.17
C SER A 54 -6.59 -4.37 11.01
N LYS A 55 -6.81 -5.66 10.70
CA LYS A 55 -8.16 -6.23 10.60
C LYS A 55 -8.90 -6.20 11.93
N VAL A 56 -8.23 -6.46 13.05
CA VAL A 56 -8.81 -6.35 14.40
C VAL A 56 -9.21 -4.90 14.70
N TYR A 57 -8.28 -3.95 14.54
CA TYR A 57 -8.54 -2.52 14.78
C TYR A 57 -9.67 -1.97 13.88
N SER A 58 -9.76 -2.43 12.63
CA SER A 58 -10.81 -2.00 11.70
C SER A 58 -12.25 -2.30 12.17
N LYS A 59 -12.41 -3.23 13.13
CA LYS A 59 -13.68 -3.62 13.74
C LYS A 59 -14.02 -2.82 15.00
N MET A 60 -13.07 -2.07 15.57
CA MET A 60 -13.22 -1.39 16.87
C MET A 60 -13.90 0.00 16.79
N GLY A 61 -14.24 0.52 15.60
CA GLY A 61 -14.98 1.79 15.50
C GLY A 61 -15.12 2.38 14.09
N ARG A 62 -15.90 3.47 13.97
CA ARG A 62 -16.20 4.15 12.68
C ARG A 62 -15.06 4.98 12.11
N HIS A 63 -14.03 5.30 12.91
CA HIS A 63 -12.97 6.25 12.51
C HIS A 63 -11.87 5.65 11.60
N TYR A 64 -11.93 4.37 11.27
CA TYR A 64 -10.89 3.66 10.52
C TYR A 64 -11.18 3.48 9.03
N LYS A 65 -11.89 4.43 8.38
CA LYS A 65 -12.23 4.35 6.95
C LYS A 65 -10.97 4.19 6.07
N TYR A 66 -9.89 4.87 6.41
CA TYR A 66 -8.61 4.79 5.71
C TYR A 66 -7.91 3.43 5.91
N LEU A 67 -8.08 2.82 7.09
CA LEU A 67 -7.52 1.50 7.40
C LEU A 67 -8.20 0.40 6.59
N LYS A 68 -9.52 0.46 6.39
CA LYS A 68 -10.25 -0.52 5.57
C LYS A 68 -9.76 -0.54 4.12
N ARG A 69 -9.52 0.64 3.55
CA ARG A 69 -8.92 0.75 2.21
C ARG A 69 -7.49 0.22 2.19
N ALA A 70 -6.70 0.57 3.21
CA ALA A 70 -5.32 0.10 3.32
C ALA A 70 -5.22 -1.43 3.41
N ILE A 71 -6.11 -2.06 4.17
CA ILE A 71 -6.24 -3.52 4.25
C ILE A 71 -6.52 -4.12 2.86
N ALA A 72 -7.54 -3.60 2.16
CA ALA A 72 -7.92 -4.12 0.84
C ALA A 72 -6.79 -3.96 -0.20
N ASP A 73 -6.10 -2.82 -0.19
CA ASP A 73 -4.95 -2.57 -1.05
C ASP A 73 -3.81 -3.58 -0.74
N VAL A 74 -3.50 -3.83 0.54
CA VAL A 74 -2.45 -4.79 0.96
C VAL A 74 -2.83 -6.24 0.65
N GLU A 75 -4.10 -6.60 0.75
CA GLU A 75 -4.60 -7.92 0.33
C GLU A 75 -4.45 -8.13 -1.17
N SER A 76 -4.68 -7.10 -1.99
CA SER A 76 -4.60 -7.19 -3.45
C SER A 76 -3.19 -7.54 -3.97
N VAL A 77 -2.15 -7.13 -3.22
CA VAL A 77 -0.75 -7.38 -3.54
C VAL A 77 -0.18 -8.65 -2.89
N GLY A 78 -1.00 -9.41 -2.14
CA GLY A 78 -0.58 -10.65 -1.52
C GLY A 78 0.30 -10.39 -0.29
N ALA A 79 -0.31 -9.92 0.79
CA ALA A 79 0.37 -9.80 2.08
C ALA A 79 0.99 -11.14 2.47
N VAL A 80 2.32 -11.18 2.47
CA VAL A 80 3.08 -12.34 2.96
C VAL A 80 2.71 -12.52 4.44
N ALA A 81 2.14 -13.69 4.75
CA ALA A 81 1.84 -14.14 6.10
C ALA A 81 3.13 -14.39 6.89
#